data_AF-A0A654FL24-F1
#
_entry.id   AF-A0A654FL24-F1
#
_cell.length_a   1.000
_cell.length_b   1.000
_cell.length_c   1.000
_cell.angle_alpha   90.00
_cell.angle_beta   90.00
_cell.angle_gamma   90.00
#
_symmetry.space_group_name_H-M   'P 1'
#
loop_
_entity.id
_entity.type
_entity.pdbx_description
1 polymer ?
#
loop_
_entity_poly.entity_id
_entity_poly.type
_entity_poly.pdbx_seq_one_letter_code
_entity_poly.pdbx_strand_id
1 'polypeptide(L)'
;MRGVTPINPQKKIEADSNPVKESDYYEGERLTHLLDLIQRGIETSKLSNVNSLPEKIWLKKQIAIGINEVTRVLERMNPNNTSDQQQNPKQLQVVILVADCKPRMLTKHIPNLAASRNVPVLYVRDNKRASLRLGELVKLKTALAIGIKARGNDLNLLLKQILPRDS
;
A
#
# COMPACT_ATOMS: atom_id res chain seq x y z
N MET A 1 -22.26 42.64 36.61
CA MET A 1 -22.75 41.88 35.44
C MET A 1 -21.53 41.44 34.63
N ARG A 2 -21.16 40.16 34.68
CA ARG A 2 -20.03 39.61 33.89
C ARG A 2 -20.59 39.17 32.53
N GLY A 3 -20.12 39.78 31.46
CA GLY A 3 -20.51 39.44 30.09
C GLY A 3 -20.01 38.05 29.70
N VAL A 4 -20.90 37.21 29.19
CA VAL A 4 -20.59 35.88 28.68
C VAL A 4 -20.36 36.03 27.17
N THR A 5 -19.14 35.82 26.71
CA THR A 5 -18.84 35.75 25.27
C THR A 5 -19.35 34.43 24.68
N PRO A 6 -20.07 34.45 23.54
CA PRO A 6 -20.57 33.23 22.92
C PRO A 6 -19.43 32.43 22.28
N ILE A 7 -19.42 31.13 22.53
CA ILE A 7 -18.47 30.17 21.96
C ILE A 7 -18.94 29.87 20.54
N ASN A 8 -18.19 30.32 19.53
CA ASN A 8 -18.48 30.06 18.12
C ASN A 8 -18.20 28.58 17.77
N PRO A 9 -19.19 27.77 17.33
CA PRO A 9 -19.01 26.33 17.12
C PRO A 9 -18.44 25.97 15.72
N GLN A 10 -17.63 26.84 15.10
CA GLN A 10 -17.06 26.60 13.77
C GLN A 10 -15.54 26.41 13.75
N LYS A 11 -14.96 25.76 14.78
CA LYS A 11 -13.62 25.18 14.64
C LYS A 11 -13.75 23.80 13.98
N LYS A 12 -14.00 23.82 12.67
CA LYS A 12 -13.84 22.67 11.79
C LYS A 12 -12.41 22.17 11.98
N ILE A 13 -12.28 20.96 12.51
CA ILE A 13 -11.01 20.23 12.58
C ILE A 13 -10.56 20.06 11.13
N GLU A 14 -9.69 20.94 10.67
CA GLU A 14 -8.94 20.75 9.44
C GLU A 14 -8.00 19.58 9.70
N ALA A 15 -8.48 18.38 9.35
CA ALA A 15 -7.61 17.26 9.12
C ALA A 15 -6.68 17.67 7.97
N ASP A 16 -5.45 17.99 8.34
CA ASP A 16 -4.33 18.29 7.45
C ASP A 16 -4.10 17.10 6.52
N SER A 17 -4.87 17.06 5.43
CA SER A 17 -4.61 16.17 4.31
C SER A 17 -3.65 16.91 3.41
N ASN A 18 -2.35 16.75 3.64
CA ASN A 18 -1.35 17.09 2.64
C ASN A 18 -1.81 16.50 1.29
N PRO A 19 -2.15 17.32 0.28
CA PRO A 19 -2.50 16.79 -1.02
C PRO A 19 -1.23 16.16 -1.58
N VAL A 20 -1.28 14.84 -1.79
CA VAL A 20 -0.25 14.11 -2.56
C VAL A 20 -0.03 14.87 -3.86
N LYS A 21 1.21 15.29 -4.14
CA LYS A 21 1.52 16.10 -5.32
C LYS A 21 1.22 15.28 -6.57
N GLU A 22 0.75 15.93 -7.63
CA GLU A 22 0.40 15.26 -8.89
C GLU A 22 1.57 14.46 -9.50
N SER A 23 2.81 14.84 -9.19
CA SER A 23 4.05 14.14 -9.56
C SER A 23 4.21 12.74 -8.96
N ASP A 24 3.52 12.47 -7.85
CA ASP A 24 3.77 11.30 -7.01
C ASP A 24 2.86 10.11 -7.40
N TYR A 25 1.96 10.32 -8.35
CA TYR A 25 1.11 9.27 -8.91
C TYR A 25 1.82 8.50 -10.01
N TYR A 26 1.65 7.18 -10.00
CA TYR A 26 1.97 6.30 -11.11
C TYR A 26 0.78 6.25 -12.05
N GLU A 27 0.95 6.85 -13.24
CA GLU A 27 -0.07 6.96 -14.29
C GLU A 27 0.54 6.58 -15.65
N GLY A 28 -0.32 6.21 -16.62
CA GLY A 28 0.09 5.94 -18.00
C GLY A 28 1.19 4.86 -18.11
N GLU A 29 2.26 5.16 -18.84
CA GLU A 29 3.39 4.24 -19.06
C GLU A 29 4.14 3.90 -17.77
N ARG A 30 4.28 4.85 -16.83
CA ARG A 30 4.94 4.61 -15.53
C ARG A 30 4.19 3.55 -14.73
N LEU A 31 2.86 3.57 -14.78
CA LEU A 31 2.03 2.55 -14.15
C LEU A 31 2.22 1.18 -14.84
N THR A 32 2.21 1.14 -16.17
CA THR A 32 2.43 -0.09 -16.93
C THR A 32 3.78 -0.72 -16.57
N HIS A 33 4.84 0.08 -16.55
CA HIS A 33 6.18 -0.39 -16.18
C HIS A 33 6.24 -0.89 -14.73
N LEU A 34 5.62 -0.17 -13.77
CA LEU A 34 5.55 -0.61 -12.38
C LEU A 34 4.82 -1.96 -12.25
N LEU A 35 3.68 -2.12 -12.91
CA LEU A 35 2.89 -3.34 -12.86
C LEU A 35 3.65 -4.52 -13.50
N ASP A 36 4.32 -4.30 -14.63
CA ASP A 36 5.16 -5.31 -15.28
C ASP A 36 6.31 -5.76 -14.38
N LEU A 37 7.01 -4.81 -13.74
CA LEU A 37 8.07 -5.14 -12.78
C LEU A 37 7.56 -5.99 -11.60
N ILE A 38 6.40 -5.64 -11.05
CA ILE A 38 5.80 -6.42 -9.95
C ILE A 38 5.36 -7.80 -10.44
N GLN A 39 4.76 -7.88 -11.63
CA GLN A 39 4.33 -9.14 -12.23
C GLN A 39 5.53 -10.08 -12.45
N ARG A 40 6.60 -9.55 -13.05
CA ARG A 40 7.86 -10.29 -13.25
C ARG A 40 8.44 -10.74 -11.91
N GLY A 41 8.48 -9.86 -10.91
CA GLY A 41 8.92 -10.20 -9.56
C GLY A 41 8.08 -11.33 -8.91
N ILE A 42 6.76 -11.32 -9.13
CA ILE A 42 5.85 -12.38 -8.69
C ILE A 42 6.17 -13.70 -9.41
N GLU A 43 6.41 -13.68 -10.72
CA GLU A 43 6.70 -14.88 -11.52
C GLU A 43 8.06 -15.50 -11.17
N THR A 44 9.12 -14.68 -11.04
CA THR A 44 10.46 -15.16 -10.65
C THR A 44 10.46 -15.76 -9.24
N SER A 45 9.77 -15.11 -8.28
CA SER A 45 9.67 -15.60 -6.90
C SER A 45 8.84 -16.89 -6.78
N LYS A 46 8.00 -17.22 -7.78
CA LYS A 46 7.27 -18.48 -7.86
C LYS A 46 8.16 -19.61 -8.36
N LEU A 47 8.91 -19.38 -9.44
CA LEU A 47 9.75 -20.39 -10.11
C LEU A 47 10.84 -20.94 -9.19
N SER A 48 11.35 -20.12 -8.25
CA SER A 48 12.33 -20.55 -7.25
C SER A 48 11.78 -21.47 -6.14
N ASN A 49 10.46 -21.64 -6.04
CA ASN A 49 9.81 -22.53 -5.07
C ASN A 49 9.33 -23.84 -5.75
N VAL A 50 10.25 -24.79 -5.92
CA VAL A 50 10.04 -26.09 -6.62
C VAL A 50 8.93 -26.97 -6.03
N ASN A 51 8.42 -26.70 -4.81
CA ASN A 51 7.33 -27.44 -4.14
C ASN A 51 6.11 -26.57 -3.80
N SER A 52 5.77 -25.58 -4.64
CA SER A 52 4.91 -24.47 -4.22
C SER A 52 3.46 -24.84 -3.91
N LEU A 53 2.96 -24.30 -2.80
CA LEU A 53 1.54 -24.21 -2.43
C LEU A 53 0.67 -23.74 -3.61
N PRO A 54 -0.62 -24.09 -3.65
CA PRO A 54 -1.57 -23.55 -4.62
C PRO A 54 -1.42 -22.02 -4.74
N GLU A 55 -1.47 -21.51 -5.97
CA GLU A 55 -1.12 -20.13 -6.29
C GLU A 55 -1.77 -19.10 -5.37
N LYS A 56 -3.05 -19.28 -5.07
CA LYS A 56 -3.83 -18.43 -4.17
C LYS A 56 -3.26 -18.36 -2.75
N ILE A 57 -2.70 -19.45 -2.25
CA ILE A 57 -2.12 -19.55 -0.91
C ILE A 57 -0.74 -18.90 -0.88
N TRP A 58 0.08 -19.12 -1.92
CA TRP A 58 1.37 -18.45 -2.06
C TRP A 58 1.19 -16.93 -2.14
N LEU A 59 0.24 -16.46 -2.97
CA LEU A 59 0.01 -15.03 -3.16
C LEU A 59 -0.43 -14.35 -1.85
N LYS A 60 -1.34 -14.96 -1.09
CA LYS A 60 -1.75 -14.45 0.24
C LYS A 60 -0.60 -14.41 1.25
N LYS A 61 0.38 -15.31 1.12
CA LYS A 61 1.57 -15.30 1.97
C LYS A 61 2.48 -14.13 1.64
N GLN A 62 2.64 -13.77 0.37
CA GLN A 62 3.53 -12.70 -0.10
C GLN A 62 2.87 -11.30 -0.14
N ILE A 63 1.56 -11.25 -0.33
CA ILE A 63 0.81 -10.03 -0.63
C ILE A 63 -0.45 -9.94 0.24
N ALA A 64 -0.73 -8.77 0.78
CA ALA A 64 -2.00 -8.39 1.38
C ALA A 64 -2.86 -7.70 0.32
N ILE A 65 -4.08 -8.17 0.08
CA ILE A 65 -4.94 -7.66 -0.99
C ILE A 65 -6.21 -7.08 -0.39
N GLY A 66 -6.56 -5.86 -0.81
CA GLY A 66 -7.72 -5.14 -0.34
C GLY A 66 -7.44 -4.30 0.92
N ILE A 67 -8.32 -3.32 1.15
CA ILE A 67 -8.20 -2.34 2.24
C ILE A 67 -8.10 -3.05 3.60
N ASN A 68 -9.02 -3.97 3.89
CA ASN A 68 -9.10 -4.65 5.19
C ASN A 68 -7.84 -5.46 5.51
N GLU A 69 -7.28 -6.20 4.54
CA GLU A 69 -6.05 -6.96 4.82
C GLU A 69 -4.84 -6.04 4.96
N VAL A 70 -4.75 -4.98 4.15
CA VAL A 70 -3.67 -3.99 4.26
C VAL A 70 -3.71 -3.30 5.62
N THR A 71 -4.88 -2.81 6.07
CA THR A 71 -5.03 -2.18 7.39
C THR A 71 -4.75 -3.16 8.50
N ARG A 72 -5.30 -4.37 8.44
CA ARG A 72 -5.08 -5.44 9.44
C ARG A 72 -3.59 -5.75 9.63
N VAL A 73 -2.82 -5.73 8.53
CA VAL A 73 -1.36 -5.97 8.59
C VAL A 73 -0.64 -4.74 9.17
N LEU A 74 -0.99 -3.53 8.75
CA LEU A 74 -0.41 -2.28 9.29
C LEU A 74 -0.69 -2.08 10.79
N GLU A 75 -1.91 -2.37 11.24
CA GLU A 75 -2.31 -2.27 12.65
C GLU A 75 -1.52 -3.23 13.54
N ARG A 76 -1.24 -4.44 13.03
CA ARG A 76 -0.49 -5.48 13.74
C ARG A 76 1.02 -5.33 13.66
N MET A 77 1.53 -4.43 12.82
CA MET A 77 2.95 -4.08 12.87
C MET A 77 3.22 -3.36 14.17
N ASN A 78 4.21 -3.86 14.90
CA ASN A 78 4.67 -3.23 16.12
C ASN A 78 5.72 -2.17 15.74
N PRO A 79 5.48 -0.86 15.97
CA PRO A 79 6.42 0.19 15.58
C PRO A 79 7.74 0.16 16.38
N ASN A 80 7.77 -0.53 17.53
CA ASN A 80 8.87 -0.47 18.50
C ASN A 80 9.83 -1.67 18.47
N ASN A 81 9.64 -2.65 17.58
CA ASN A 81 10.52 -3.81 17.50
C ASN A 81 11.63 -3.57 16.46
N THR A 82 12.59 -2.71 16.80
CA THR A 82 13.80 -2.44 15.99
C THR A 82 14.86 -3.54 16.13
N SER A 83 14.63 -4.55 16.98
CA SER A 83 15.68 -5.42 17.50
C SER A 83 15.44 -6.92 17.34
N ASP A 84 14.78 -7.38 16.28
CA ASP A 84 14.85 -8.81 15.92
C ASP A 84 14.94 -9.01 14.40
N GLN A 85 16.14 -9.39 13.97
CA GLN A 85 16.48 -9.89 12.63
C GLN A 85 15.81 -11.24 12.31
N GLN A 86 14.82 -11.68 13.08
CA GLN A 86 13.94 -12.76 12.69
C GLN A 86 12.76 -12.16 11.92
N GLN A 87 12.84 -12.31 10.60
CA GLN A 87 11.80 -12.02 9.61
C GLN A 87 10.40 -12.25 10.18
N ASN A 88 9.79 -11.22 10.78
CA ASN A 88 8.40 -11.28 11.16
C ASN A 88 7.61 -11.22 9.84
N PRO A 89 6.89 -12.28 9.43
CA PRO A 89 6.22 -12.36 8.13
C PRO A 89 4.98 -11.46 8.03
N LYS A 90 4.91 -10.43 8.88
CA LYS A 90 3.78 -9.54 9.16
C LYS A 90 4.09 -8.06 8.87
N GLN A 91 5.26 -7.72 8.33
CA GLN A 91 5.58 -6.35 7.91
C GLN A 91 5.32 -6.15 6.41
N LEU A 92 4.84 -4.97 6.04
CA LEU A 92 4.71 -4.53 4.64
C LEU A 92 5.93 -3.68 4.31
N GLN A 93 6.51 -3.94 3.14
CA GLN A 93 7.56 -3.12 2.58
C GLN A 93 6.99 -1.88 1.89
N VAL A 94 5.84 -2.02 1.23
CA VAL A 94 5.17 -0.94 0.49
C VAL A 94 3.68 -1.22 0.39
N VAL A 95 2.90 -0.15 0.35
CA VAL A 95 1.46 -0.20 0.03
C VAL A 95 1.22 0.49 -1.31
N ILE A 96 0.60 -0.22 -2.25
CA ILE A 96 0.11 0.32 -3.52
C ILE A 96 -1.37 0.63 -3.35
N LEU A 97 -1.75 1.89 -3.58
CA LEU A 97 -3.08 2.39 -3.29
C LEU A 97 -3.70 3.05 -4.52
N VAL A 98 -4.94 2.67 -4.84
CA VAL A 98 -5.69 3.27 -5.94
C VAL A 98 -6.20 4.66 -5.53
N ALA A 99 -5.75 5.69 -6.23
CA ALA A 99 -6.08 7.08 -5.94
C ALA A 99 -7.41 7.56 -6.55
N ASP A 100 -7.88 6.93 -7.63
CA ASP A 100 -9.13 7.27 -8.33
C ASP A 100 -10.35 6.44 -7.86
N CYS A 101 -10.26 5.81 -6.68
CA CYS A 101 -11.35 5.08 -6.06
C CYS A 101 -12.57 5.99 -5.77
N LYS A 102 -13.77 5.46 -5.99
CA LYS A 102 -15.04 6.08 -5.57
C LYS A 102 -15.83 5.09 -4.70
N PRO A 103 -16.25 5.48 -3.48
CA PRO A 103 -15.98 6.76 -2.82
C PRO A 103 -14.54 6.86 -2.29
N ARG A 104 -13.93 8.05 -2.40
CA ARG A 104 -12.54 8.33 -1.95
C ARG A 104 -12.31 8.06 -0.46
N MET A 105 -13.37 8.08 0.35
CA MET A 105 -13.29 7.82 1.79
C MET A 105 -12.78 6.43 2.13
N LEU A 106 -12.95 5.44 1.24
CA LEU A 106 -12.52 4.06 1.47
C LEU A 106 -11.02 3.92 1.65
N THR A 107 -10.21 4.76 1.00
CA THR A 107 -8.75 4.64 1.00
C THR A 107 -8.06 5.75 1.80
N LYS A 108 -8.82 6.75 2.29
CA LYS A 108 -8.28 7.95 2.96
C LYS A 108 -7.48 7.66 4.23
N HIS A 109 -7.81 6.60 4.96
CA HIS A 109 -7.15 6.26 6.23
C HIS A 109 -5.83 5.51 6.05
N ILE A 110 -5.63 4.84 4.91
CA ILE A 110 -4.46 4.00 4.66
C ILE A 110 -3.15 4.80 4.69
N PRO A 111 -3.03 5.98 4.04
CA PRO A 111 -1.79 6.76 4.06
C PRO A 111 -1.30 7.11 5.47
N ASN A 112 -2.20 7.61 6.32
CA ASN A 112 -1.84 7.98 7.69
C ASN A 112 -1.42 6.75 8.51
N LEU A 113 -2.11 5.63 8.32
CA LEU A 113 -1.78 4.38 9.00
C LEU A 113 -0.42 3.82 8.53
N ALA A 114 -0.12 3.91 7.23
CA ALA A 114 1.16 3.48 6.66
C ALA A 114 2.32 4.38 7.13
N ALA A 115 2.13 5.70 7.13
CA ALA A 115 3.11 6.66 7.64
C ALA A 115 3.46 6.43 9.11
N SER A 116 2.46 6.13 9.96
CA SER A 116 2.68 5.78 11.37
C SER A 116 3.55 4.52 11.59
N ARG A 117 3.68 3.68 10.56
CA ARG A 117 4.49 2.45 10.57
C ARG A 117 5.75 2.55 9.72
N ASN A 118 6.08 3.75 9.25
CA ASN A 118 7.17 4.01 8.31
C ASN A 118 7.12 3.11 7.06
N VAL A 119 5.92 2.91 6.51
CA VAL A 119 5.70 2.14 5.29
C VAL A 119 5.36 3.10 4.14
N PRO A 120 6.16 3.11 3.05
CA PRO A 120 5.90 3.96 1.90
C PRO A 120 4.61 3.57 1.17
N VAL A 121 3.92 4.56 0.64
CA VAL A 121 2.68 4.39 -0.15
C VAL A 121 2.91 4.85 -1.59
N LEU A 122 2.69 3.95 -2.55
CA LEU A 122 2.69 4.26 -3.97
C LEU A 122 1.25 4.47 -4.42
N TYR A 123 0.96 5.65 -4.94
CA TYR A 123 -0.38 5.95 -5.45
C TYR A 123 -0.46 5.62 -6.94
N VAL A 124 -1.48 4.87 -7.33
CA VAL A 124 -1.74 4.52 -8.73
C VAL A 124 -3.04 5.16 -9.21
N ARG A 125 -3.05 5.68 -10.43
CA ARG A 125 -4.24 6.25 -11.07
C ARG A 125 -4.24 5.89 -12.57
N ASP A 126 -5.42 5.57 -13.10
CA ASP A 126 -5.57 5.22 -14.50
C ASP A 126 -7.01 5.43 -14.96
N ASN A 127 -7.50 6.67 -14.93
CA ASN A 127 -8.82 7.03 -15.45
C ASN A 127 -9.97 6.09 -14.98
N LYS A 128 -9.99 5.71 -13.69
CA LYS A 128 -10.92 4.78 -13.03
C LYS A 128 -10.71 3.29 -13.34
N ARG A 129 -9.67 2.94 -14.09
CA ARG A 129 -9.27 1.55 -14.41
C ARG A 129 -8.12 1.04 -13.56
N ALA A 130 -7.52 1.88 -12.71
CA ALA A 130 -6.39 1.48 -11.86
C ALA A 130 -6.75 0.28 -10.96
N SER A 131 -7.98 0.23 -10.45
CA SER A 131 -8.45 -0.91 -9.64
C SER A 131 -8.56 -2.22 -10.43
N LEU A 132 -8.92 -2.17 -11.72
CA LEU A 132 -8.99 -3.33 -12.60
C LEU A 132 -7.59 -3.87 -12.86
N ARG A 133 -6.67 -3.00 -13.29
CA ARG A 133 -5.28 -3.37 -13.57
C ARG A 133 -4.55 -3.91 -12.35
N LEU A 134 -4.80 -3.32 -11.18
CA LEU A 134 -4.25 -3.81 -9.93
C LEU A 134 -4.85 -5.18 -9.54
N GLY A 135 -6.12 -5.42 -9.86
CA GLY A 135 -6.78 -6.72 -9.69
C GLY A 135 -6.19 -7.81 -10.57
N GLU A 136 -5.95 -7.50 -11.85
CA GLU A 136 -5.36 -8.42 -12.84
C GLU A 136 -4.01 -8.96 -12.37
N LEU A 137 -3.15 -8.11 -11.81
CA LEU A 137 -1.86 -8.48 -11.22
C LEU A 137 -1.96 -9.61 -10.17
N VAL A 138 -3.07 -9.66 -9.44
CA VAL A 138 -3.33 -10.65 -8.38
C VAL A 138 -4.41 -11.67 -8.76
N LYS A 139 -4.74 -11.79 -10.05
CA LYS A 139 -5.76 -12.71 -10.60
C LYS A 139 -7.14 -12.50 -9.96
N LEU A 140 -7.50 -11.25 -9.67
CA LEU A 140 -8.82 -10.84 -9.19
C LEU A 140 -9.45 -9.85 -10.19
N LYS A 141 -10.77 -9.65 -10.09
CA LYS A 141 -11.46 -8.67 -10.94
C LYS A 141 -11.02 -7.24 -10.66
N THR A 142 -10.86 -6.89 -9.38
CA THR A 142 -10.42 -5.56 -8.96
C THR A 142 -9.65 -5.66 -7.64
N ALA A 143 -8.78 -4.68 -7.38
CA ALA A 143 -8.15 -4.45 -6.09
C ALA A 143 -8.01 -2.93 -5.85
N LEU A 144 -8.33 -2.47 -4.65
CA LEU A 144 -8.21 -1.04 -4.28
C LEU A 144 -6.89 -0.71 -3.55
N ALA A 145 -6.32 -1.72 -2.90
CA ALA A 145 -5.07 -1.61 -2.17
C ALA A 145 -4.34 -2.94 -2.24
N ILE A 146 -3.02 -2.88 -2.38
CA ILE A 146 -2.13 -4.04 -2.33
C ILE A 146 -0.97 -3.70 -1.40
N GLY A 147 -0.75 -4.51 -0.37
CA GLY A 147 0.41 -4.43 0.50
C GLY A 147 1.39 -5.55 0.16
N ILE A 148 2.65 -5.21 -0.10
CA ILE A 148 3.68 -6.21 -0.41
C ILE A 148 4.42 -6.51 0.89
N LYS A 149 4.43 -7.79 1.31
CA LYS A 149 5.05 -8.20 2.58
C LYS A 149 6.56 -8.28 2.43
N ALA A 150 7.30 -7.82 3.44
CA ALA A 150 8.75 -7.88 3.49
C ALA A 150 9.21 -9.32 3.79
N ARG A 151 9.47 -10.11 2.75
CA ARG A 151 9.92 -11.52 2.86
C ARG A 151 11.30 -11.77 2.28
N GLY A 152 11.95 -10.73 1.76
CA GLY A 152 13.30 -10.82 1.18
C GLY A 152 13.35 -11.59 -0.14
N ASN A 153 12.23 -11.68 -0.88
CA ASN A 153 12.19 -12.32 -2.20
C ASN A 153 12.65 -11.36 -3.31
N ASP A 154 12.75 -11.87 -4.55
CA ASP A 154 13.17 -11.07 -5.71
C ASP A 154 12.27 -9.86 -5.95
N LEU A 155 10.97 -10.02 -5.70
CA LEU A 155 9.99 -8.93 -5.75
C LEU A 155 10.39 -7.81 -4.75
N ASN A 156 10.74 -8.16 -3.51
CA ASN A 156 11.16 -7.18 -2.52
C ASN A 156 12.45 -6.46 -2.92
N LEU A 157 13.38 -7.16 -3.58
CA LEU A 157 14.62 -6.58 -4.09
C LEU A 157 14.36 -5.59 -5.24
N LEU A 158 13.49 -5.97 -6.18
CA LEU A 158 13.09 -5.08 -7.29
C LEU A 158 12.44 -3.80 -6.77
N LEU A 159 11.56 -3.91 -5.78
CA LEU A 159 10.90 -2.74 -5.19
C LEU A 159 11.86 -1.79 -4.46
N LYS A 160 12.92 -2.31 -3.82
CA LYS A 160 13.94 -1.45 -3.19
C LYS A 160 14.63 -0.50 -4.19
N GLN A 161 14.63 -0.84 -5.47
CA GLN A 161 15.22 0.02 -6.51
C GLN A 161 14.29 1.16 -6.92
N ILE A 162 12.98 1.00 -6.73
CA ILE A 162 11.94 1.96 -7.17
C ILE A 162 11.48 2.85 -6.01
N LEU A 163 11.50 2.30 -4.80
CA LEU A 163 11.13 3.03 -3.59
C LEU A 163 12.15 4.15 -3.32
N PRO A 164 11.69 5.37 -2.98
CA PRO A 164 12.59 6.44 -2.58
C PRO A 164 13.43 5.96 -1.40
N ARG A 165 14.76 6.09 -1.49
CA ARG A 165 15.64 5.85 -0.36
C ARG A 165 15.43 7.01 0.60
N ASP A 166 14.93 6.72 1.79
CA ASP A 166 14.97 7.68 2.89
C ASP A 166 16.44 8.13 3.06
N SER A 167 16.69 9.43 2.86
CA SER A 167 17.99 10.08 3.07
C SER A 167 18.11 10.57 4.50
#